data_AF-A0A3M6UUK4-F1
#
_entry.id   AF-A0A3M6UUK4-F1
#
_cell.length_a   1.000
_cell.length_b   1.000
_cell.length_c   1.000
_cell.angle_alpha   90.00
_cell.angle_beta   90.00
_cell.angle_gamma   90.00
#
_symmetry.space_group_name_H-M   'P 1'
#
loop_
_entity.id
_entity.type
_entity.pdbx_description
1 polymer ?
#
loop_
_entity_poly.entity_id
_entity_poly.type
_entity_poly.pdbx_seq_one_letter_code
_entity_poly.pdbx_strand_id
1 'polypeptide(L)'
;MKRYVHLQLEFLVLVCNISIAVCMDSSLAKPLLTYDYQSEKFILNDLAVGEIEALQGPLRIISVVGDAYVGKSTTLNMIRHFLDGSKTADVQSVFKTCENSIQCTSGVWMSILPDMNNRGGYTILIDTEGTNFKDNEITDSLHIFTFLVSSGLALLARERISSYNIKFLYRASRVSELFWEDDVHSVSSYPGLLVILRDALPPSPGNTLQSEIQDRIVDDRSNIGKSIGRLFPRDRIKVRNIPHVEDSKRLRDSQDDVYANIASSLAADFKRFPCKKNVRREVIDGKKMADLIRKLHVAISRNPWSGVSNTYTALETHLCDRGFREIIEPLLTKEIEEIKRSKDHAMEQFIQKCSLAEKINDTREHIAEVVALKDEIGETQLSPDEEILKQQEAEIRRKATEEVIHREERLVTERAERMKAERQREILEERLNQIREAQRQHETESKRRKDILGGAIGGAVLFGVLSDSRLKENITILPYSEFKQIGLQGYSWRWSRKAAEQLGKRGQDYGVIAQEVEKLYPWAVVTGEDGYKRVNYTALKQLLLLKKSKHLEIGNIVSKGYGLESQRSFFEWT
;
A
#
# COMPACT_ATOMS: atom_id res chain seq x y z
N MET A 1 -61.25 -13.01 -23.35
CA MET A 1 -59.80 -13.20 -23.56
C MET A 1 -58.98 -11.90 -23.50
N LYS A 2 -59.25 -10.87 -24.32
CA LYS A 2 -58.44 -9.61 -24.32
C LYS A 2 -58.32 -8.89 -22.97
N ARG A 3 -59.39 -8.84 -22.15
CA ARG A 3 -59.34 -8.26 -20.79
C ARG A 3 -58.50 -9.06 -19.79
N TYR A 4 -58.37 -10.38 -19.97
CA TYR A 4 -57.62 -11.25 -19.06
C TYR A 4 -56.11 -11.12 -19.30
N VAL A 5 -55.70 -10.96 -20.56
CA VAL A 5 -54.30 -10.71 -20.94
C VAL A 5 -53.84 -9.32 -20.48
N HIS A 6 -54.71 -8.30 -20.56
CA HIS A 6 -54.37 -6.96 -20.08
C HIS A 6 -54.22 -6.90 -18.54
N LEU A 7 -55.05 -7.64 -17.80
CA LEU A 7 -54.94 -7.75 -16.35
C LEU A 7 -53.67 -8.51 -15.93
N GLN A 8 -53.30 -9.57 -16.66
CA GLN A 8 -52.05 -10.28 -16.41
C GLN A 8 -50.81 -9.44 -16.73
N LEU A 9 -50.85 -8.59 -17.76
CA LEU A 9 -49.75 -7.71 -18.11
C LEU A 9 -49.58 -6.59 -17.08
N GLU A 10 -50.67 -6.01 -16.58
CA GLU A 10 -50.61 -5.02 -15.49
C GLU A 10 -50.19 -5.65 -14.16
N PHE A 11 -50.63 -6.87 -13.86
CA PHE A 11 -50.18 -7.60 -12.68
C PHE A 11 -48.70 -7.99 -12.78
N LEU A 12 -48.20 -8.35 -13.97
CA LEU A 12 -46.78 -8.63 -14.21
C LEU A 12 -45.93 -7.36 -14.09
N VAL A 13 -46.40 -6.22 -14.58
CA VAL A 13 -45.74 -4.92 -14.43
C VAL A 13 -45.79 -4.46 -12.97
N LEU A 14 -46.88 -4.69 -12.25
CA LEU A 14 -46.98 -4.40 -10.82
C LEU A 14 -46.06 -5.31 -10.01
N VAL A 15 -46.01 -6.61 -10.30
CA VAL A 15 -45.10 -7.58 -9.65
C VAL A 15 -43.64 -7.30 -10.02
N CYS A 16 -43.32 -6.88 -11.25
CA CYS A 16 -41.97 -6.40 -11.60
C CYS A 16 -41.60 -5.11 -10.86
N ASN A 17 -42.51 -4.13 -10.75
CA ASN A 17 -42.25 -2.90 -10.00
C ASN A 17 -42.17 -3.15 -8.50
N ILE A 18 -42.94 -4.09 -7.97
CA ILE A 18 -42.86 -4.53 -6.57
C ILE A 18 -41.58 -5.34 -6.35
N SER A 19 -41.13 -6.19 -7.27
CA SER A 19 -39.83 -6.89 -7.16
C SER A 19 -38.64 -5.94 -7.27
N ILE A 20 -38.73 -4.87 -8.08
CA ILE A 20 -37.70 -3.81 -8.14
C ILE A 20 -37.74 -2.95 -6.87
N ALA A 21 -38.92 -2.69 -6.29
CA ALA A 21 -39.06 -1.94 -5.04
C ALA A 21 -38.75 -2.77 -3.77
N VAL A 22 -38.94 -4.09 -3.82
CA VAL A 22 -38.70 -5.04 -2.71
C VAL A 22 -37.25 -5.54 -2.70
N CYS A 23 -36.46 -5.31 -3.75
CA CYS A 23 -35.02 -5.61 -3.75
C CYS A 23 -34.12 -4.46 -3.26
N MET A 24 -34.67 -3.30 -2.90
CA MET A 24 -33.92 -2.21 -2.26
C MET A 24 -34.21 -2.13 -0.76
N ASP A 25 -34.50 -3.26 -0.13
CA ASP A 25 -34.38 -3.39 1.33
C ASP A 25 -32.91 -3.17 1.70
N SER A 26 -32.64 -2.47 2.80
CA SER A 26 -31.34 -1.88 3.15
C SER A 26 -30.20 -2.91 3.19
N SER A 27 -29.63 -3.24 2.03
CA SER A 27 -28.57 -4.23 1.94
C SER A 27 -27.35 -3.68 2.67
N LEU A 28 -26.82 -4.46 3.60
CA LEU A 28 -25.54 -4.19 4.27
C LEU A 28 -24.48 -3.81 3.23
N ALA A 29 -23.52 -2.97 3.64
CA ALA A 29 -22.41 -2.61 2.78
C ALA A 29 -21.69 -3.88 2.28
N LYS A 30 -21.26 -3.86 1.02
CA LYS A 30 -20.58 -5.00 0.38
C LYS A 30 -19.10 -4.68 0.23
N PRO A 31 -18.19 -5.66 0.46
CA PRO A 31 -16.79 -5.46 0.17
C PRO A 31 -16.63 -5.33 -1.34
N LEU A 32 -16.01 -4.26 -1.81
CA LEU A 32 -15.69 -4.03 -3.23
C LEU A 32 -14.29 -4.57 -3.54
N LEU A 33 -13.31 -4.21 -2.71
CA LEU A 33 -11.92 -4.62 -2.85
C LEU A 33 -11.37 -4.99 -1.47
N THR A 34 -10.71 -6.14 -1.36
CA THR A 34 -10.09 -6.59 -0.10
C THR A 34 -8.65 -7.00 -0.35
N TYR A 35 -7.84 -7.07 0.70
CA TYR A 35 -6.49 -7.62 0.62
C TYR A 35 -6.43 -8.91 1.44
N ASP A 36 -5.98 -10.00 0.80
CA ASP A 36 -5.75 -11.27 1.47
C ASP A 36 -4.27 -11.38 1.85
N TYR A 37 -4.00 -11.31 3.15
CA TYR A 37 -2.67 -11.42 3.72
C TYR A 37 -2.04 -12.81 3.60
N GLN A 38 -2.83 -13.86 3.36
CA GLN A 38 -2.27 -15.20 3.15
C GLN A 38 -1.76 -15.39 1.73
N SER A 39 -2.50 -14.88 0.74
CA SER A 39 -2.12 -14.98 -0.67
C SER A 39 -1.36 -13.76 -1.19
N GLU A 40 -1.21 -12.73 -0.36
CA GLU A 40 -0.59 -11.43 -0.67
C GLU A 40 -1.21 -10.75 -1.89
N LYS A 41 -2.54 -10.84 -2.04
CA LYS A 41 -3.25 -10.38 -3.24
C LYS A 41 -4.45 -9.51 -2.91
N PHE A 42 -4.68 -8.52 -3.77
CA PHE A 42 -5.93 -7.80 -3.82
C PHE A 42 -7.01 -8.67 -4.46
N ILE A 43 -8.15 -8.82 -3.78
CA ILE A 43 -9.31 -9.60 -4.23
C ILE A 43 -10.46 -8.63 -4.48
N LEU A 44 -10.90 -8.57 -5.74
CA LEU A 44 -12.07 -7.81 -6.17
C LEU A 44 -13.33 -8.67 -5.99
N ASN A 45 -14.41 -8.07 -5.50
CA ASN A 45 -15.69 -8.76 -5.38
C ASN A 45 -16.52 -8.59 -6.67
N ASP A 46 -16.57 -9.65 -7.47
CA ASP A 46 -17.29 -9.64 -8.75
C ASP A 46 -18.80 -9.38 -8.62
N LEU A 47 -19.43 -9.79 -7.51
CA LEU A 47 -20.85 -9.50 -7.26
C LEU A 47 -21.07 -7.99 -7.03
N ALA A 48 -20.21 -7.36 -6.24
CA ALA A 48 -20.26 -5.91 -6.01
C ALA A 48 -20.03 -5.14 -7.32
N VAL A 49 -19.06 -5.57 -8.13
CA VAL A 49 -18.79 -4.97 -9.45
C VAL A 49 -19.98 -5.16 -10.40
N GLY A 50 -20.60 -6.33 -10.40
CA GLY A 50 -21.80 -6.63 -11.20
C GLY A 50 -22.99 -5.74 -10.83
N GLU A 51 -23.16 -5.41 -9.54
CA GLU A 51 -24.18 -4.46 -9.10
C GLU A 51 -23.92 -3.04 -9.58
N ILE A 52 -22.66 -2.59 -9.57
CA ILE A 52 -22.29 -1.31 -10.19
C ILE A 52 -22.56 -1.35 -11.69
N GLU A 53 -22.17 -2.42 -12.38
CA GLU A 53 -22.34 -2.59 -13.83
C GLU A 53 -23.81 -2.50 -14.27
N ALA A 54 -24.73 -2.98 -13.44
CA ALA A 54 -26.16 -2.94 -13.71
C ALA A 54 -26.78 -1.53 -13.65
N LEU A 55 -26.09 -0.53 -13.12
CA LEU A 55 -26.59 0.84 -12.99
C LEU A 55 -26.54 1.58 -14.35
N GLN A 56 -27.71 1.92 -14.90
CA GLN A 56 -27.80 2.61 -16.21
C GLN A 56 -27.74 4.14 -16.11
N GLY A 57 -27.58 4.69 -14.91
CA GLY A 57 -27.67 6.11 -14.62
C GLY A 57 -26.34 6.79 -14.28
N PRO A 58 -26.34 8.13 -14.14
CA PRO A 58 -25.17 8.88 -13.69
C PRO A 58 -24.79 8.50 -12.27
N LEU A 59 -23.50 8.26 -12.05
CA LEU A 59 -22.97 7.84 -10.75
C LEU A 59 -22.36 9.02 -9.99
N ARG A 60 -22.77 9.25 -8.74
CA ARG A 60 -22.04 10.06 -7.77
C ARG A 60 -21.35 9.11 -6.81
N ILE A 61 -20.02 9.11 -6.77
CA ILE A 61 -19.25 8.20 -5.93
C ILE A 61 -18.53 9.01 -4.85
N ILE A 62 -18.96 8.85 -3.61
CA ILE A 62 -18.45 9.61 -2.48
C ILE A 62 -17.69 8.67 -1.58
N SER A 63 -16.40 8.92 -1.41
CA SER A 63 -15.54 8.07 -0.61
C SER A 63 -15.06 8.76 0.65
N VAL A 64 -15.08 8.03 1.76
CA VAL A 64 -14.55 8.49 3.04
C VAL A 64 -13.19 7.85 3.28
N VAL A 65 -12.16 8.67 3.43
CA VAL A 65 -10.78 8.27 3.72
C VAL A 65 -10.27 8.94 4.99
N GLY A 66 -9.18 8.42 5.57
CA GLY A 66 -8.53 8.99 6.74
C GLY A 66 -8.01 7.95 7.73
N ASP A 67 -7.49 8.42 8.85
CA ASP A 67 -6.81 7.58 9.84
C ASP A 67 -7.74 6.48 10.43
N ALA A 68 -7.18 5.39 10.92
CA ALA A 68 -7.99 4.37 11.60
C ALA A 68 -8.61 4.92 12.90
N TYR A 69 -9.75 4.35 13.29
CA TYR A 69 -10.46 4.69 14.54
C TYR A 69 -10.97 6.14 14.65
N VAL A 70 -10.99 6.92 13.56
CA VAL A 70 -11.58 8.28 13.53
C VAL A 70 -13.10 8.29 13.29
N GLY A 71 -13.75 7.13 13.27
CA GLY A 71 -15.21 7.01 13.14
C GLY A 71 -15.76 7.17 11.72
N LYS A 72 -15.01 6.74 10.69
CA LYS A 72 -15.41 6.81 9.26
C LYS A 72 -16.76 6.14 9.00
N SER A 73 -16.85 4.84 9.29
CA SER A 73 -18.06 4.04 9.10
C SER A 73 -19.25 4.59 9.91
N THR A 74 -19.00 5.08 11.13
CA THR A 74 -20.03 5.72 11.96
C THR A 74 -20.57 6.99 11.32
N THR A 75 -19.69 7.90 10.88
CA THR A 75 -20.10 9.11 10.15
C THR A 75 -20.86 8.75 8.88
N LEU A 76 -20.42 7.72 8.15
CA LEU A 76 -21.03 7.35 6.88
C LEU A 76 -22.43 6.74 7.07
N ASN A 77 -22.66 5.94 8.12
CA ASN A 77 -23.98 5.46 8.49
C ASN A 77 -24.95 6.61 8.81
N MET A 78 -24.49 7.61 9.58
CA MET A 78 -25.28 8.81 9.89
C MET A 78 -25.66 9.57 8.62
N ILE A 79 -24.68 9.84 7.75
CA ILE A 79 -24.92 10.58 6.50
C ILE A 79 -25.87 9.79 5.59
N ARG A 80 -25.63 8.47 5.45
CA ARG A 80 -26.47 7.58 4.64
C ARG A 80 -27.93 7.67 5.05
N HIS A 81 -28.23 7.66 6.35
CA HIS A 81 -29.61 7.77 6.86
C HIS A 81 -30.37 8.97 6.26
N PHE A 82 -29.73 10.14 6.21
CA PHE A 82 -30.32 11.35 5.62
C PHE A 82 -30.28 11.38 4.09
N LEU A 83 -29.36 10.66 3.45
CA LEU A 83 -29.33 10.51 1.99
C LEU A 83 -30.46 9.62 1.48
N ASP A 84 -30.77 8.54 2.22
CA ASP A 84 -31.84 7.57 1.92
C ASP A 84 -33.24 8.19 2.07
N GLY A 85 -33.35 9.33 2.76
CA GLY A 85 -34.64 9.94 3.09
C GLY A 85 -35.46 9.12 4.09
N SER A 86 -34.82 8.17 4.79
CA SER A 86 -35.45 7.37 5.82
C SER A 86 -36.00 8.26 6.94
N LYS A 87 -37.20 7.94 7.41
CA LYS A 87 -37.85 8.59 8.56
C LYS A 87 -37.77 7.73 9.83
N THR A 88 -36.95 6.68 9.84
CA THR A 88 -36.81 5.79 11.00
C THR A 88 -36.13 6.53 12.15
N ALA A 89 -36.54 6.25 13.40
CA ALA A 89 -35.97 6.90 14.58
C ALA A 89 -34.49 6.50 14.82
N ASP A 90 -34.03 5.37 14.30
CA ASP A 90 -32.67 4.89 14.50
C ASP A 90 -31.86 4.88 13.19
N VAL A 91 -30.58 5.24 13.31
CA VAL A 91 -29.59 5.16 12.23
C VAL A 91 -29.20 3.70 11.99
N GLN A 92 -29.47 3.18 10.80
CA GLN A 92 -29.09 1.83 10.42
C GLN A 92 -27.56 1.67 10.30
N SER A 93 -27.03 0.57 10.84
CA SER A 93 -25.60 0.24 10.75
C SER A 93 -25.28 -0.52 9.46
N VAL A 94 -25.30 0.19 8.33
CA VAL A 94 -25.06 -0.39 6.99
C VAL A 94 -23.59 -0.75 6.80
N PHE A 95 -22.69 0.17 7.18
CA PHE A 95 -21.26 -0.09 7.30
C PHE A 95 -20.95 -0.60 8.70
N LYS A 96 -20.15 -1.65 8.80
CA LYS A 96 -19.81 -2.28 10.09
C LYS A 96 -19.00 -1.31 10.97
N THR A 97 -19.57 -0.89 12.08
CA THR A 97 -18.87 -0.12 13.12
C THR A 97 -18.37 -1.04 14.23
N CYS A 98 -17.21 -0.72 14.82
CA CYS A 98 -16.72 -1.43 15.99
C CYS A 98 -16.43 -0.50 17.15
N GLU A 99 -16.69 -1.01 18.35
CA GLU A 99 -16.47 -0.31 19.62
C GLU A 99 -15.15 -0.73 20.31
N ASN A 100 -14.47 -1.74 19.78
CA ASN A 100 -13.24 -2.31 20.35
C ASN A 100 -11.98 -1.85 19.59
N SER A 101 -10.80 -1.97 20.22
CA SER A 101 -9.47 -1.62 19.67
C SER A 101 -8.98 -2.47 18.49
N ILE A 102 -9.87 -3.21 17.83
CA ILE A 102 -9.58 -4.04 16.65
C ILE A 102 -10.16 -3.32 15.43
N GLN A 103 -9.34 -3.16 14.40
CA GLN A 103 -9.73 -2.55 13.15
C GLN A 103 -10.83 -3.38 12.48
N CYS A 104 -11.92 -2.72 12.07
CA CYS A 104 -13.11 -3.42 11.58
C CYS A 104 -13.45 -3.23 10.12
N THR A 105 -12.97 -2.15 9.51
CA THR A 105 -13.00 -2.01 8.05
C THR A 105 -11.65 -2.46 7.54
N SER A 106 -11.64 -3.58 6.82
CA SER A 106 -10.52 -4.04 6.01
C SER A 106 -10.92 -3.98 4.54
N GLY A 107 -10.06 -3.39 3.70
CA GLY A 107 -10.36 -3.12 2.31
C GLY A 107 -11.27 -1.91 2.05
N VAL A 108 -12.01 -1.97 0.97
CA VAL A 108 -12.91 -0.94 0.46
C VAL A 108 -14.32 -1.51 0.39
N TRP A 109 -15.27 -0.84 1.02
CA TRP A 109 -16.66 -1.27 1.13
C TRP A 109 -17.58 -0.26 0.46
N MET A 110 -18.68 -0.72 -0.14
CA MET A 110 -19.61 0.13 -0.86
C MET A 110 -21.07 -0.06 -0.41
N SER A 111 -21.85 1.01 -0.50
CA SER A 111 -23.31 1.00 -0.40
C SER A 111 -23.89 1.84 -1.52
N ILE A 112 -24.91 1.34 -2.20
CA ILE A 112 -25.59 2.01 -3.32
C ILE A 112 -26.92 2.61 -2.84
N LEU A 113 -27.24 3.82 -3.29
CA LEU A 113 -28.46 4.54 -3.01
C LEU A 113 -28.98 5.20 -4.30
N PRO A 114 -30.30 5.33 -4.49
CA PRO A 114 -30.85 6.23 -5.51
C PRO A 114 -30.41 7.69 -5.27
N ASP A 115 -30.03 8.42 -6.31
CA ASP A 115 -29.75 9.85 -6.21
C ASP A 115 -31.04 10.66 -6.29
N MET A 116 -31.53 11.13 -5.14
CA MET A 116 -32.78 11.90 -5.05
C MET A 116 -32.73 13.23 -5.83
N ASN A 117 -31.54 13.78 -6.10
CA ASN A 117 -31.40 15.04 -6.83
C ASN A 117 -31.33 14.87 -8.36
N ASN A 118 -30.98 13.68 -8.85
CA ASN A 118 -30.85 13.38 -10.27
C ASN A 118 -31.72 12.19 -10.61
N ARG A 119 -32.85 12.40 -11.30
CA ARG A 119 -33.74 11.29 -11.70
C ARG A 119 -32.97 10.22 -12.47
N GLY A 120 -33.05 8.98 -11.98
CA GLY A 120 -32.37 7.83 -12.55
C GLY A 120 -30.87 7.76 -12.24
N GLY A 121 -30.32 8.68 -11.44
CA GLY A 121 -28.94 8.63 -10.95
C GLY A 121 -28.79 7.81 -9.66
N TYR A 122 -27.54 7.51 -9.32
CA TYR A 122 -27.19 6.73 -8.14
C TYR A 122 -26.07 7.38 -7.35
N THR A 123 -26.15 7.33 -6.03
CA THR A 123 -25.05 7.67 -5.12
C THR A 123 -24.44 6.38 -4.57
N ILE A 124 -23.13 6.20 -4.77
CA ILE A 124 -22.36 5.12 -4.19
C ILE A 124 -21.52 5.71 -3.06
N LEU A 125 -21.74 5.23 -1.85
CA LEU A 125 -20.92 5.57 -0.69
C LEU A 125 -19.83 4.53 -0.53
N ILE A 126 -18.58 4.98 -0.36
CA ILE A 126 -17.43 4.10 -0.16
C ILE A 126 -16.81 4.37 1.22
N ASP A 127 -16.70 3.31 2.03
CA ASP A 127 -15.94 3.30 3.28
C ASP A 127 -14.61 2.59 3.05
N THR A 128 -13.51 3.22 3.45
CA THR A 128 -12.18 2.62 3.28
C THR A 128 -11.53 2.24 4.60
N GLU A 129 -10.65 1.26 4.48
CA GLU A 129 -9.68 0.93 5.50
C GLU A 129 -8.93 2.18 5.98
N GLY A 130 -8.85 2.33 7.31
CA GLY A 130 -8.10 3.43 7.91
C GLY A 130 -6.63 3.14 8.03
N THR A 131 -5.83 4.20 8.02
CA THR A 131 -4.38 4.06 8.08
C THR A 131 -3.96 3.77 9.51
N ASN A 132 -3.21 2.68 9.66
CA ASN A 132 -2.72 2.14 10.92
C ASN A 132 -1.19 2.15 10.92
N PHE A 133 -0.58 2.23 12.10
CA PHE A 133 0.89 2.26 12.26
C PHE A 133 1.64 1.02 11.72
N LYS A 134 0.94 -0.06 11.36
CA LYS A 134 1.55 -1.37 11.05
C LYS A 134 1.66 -1.71 9.56
N ASP A 135 0.85 -1.11 8.67
CA ASP A 135 0.90 -1.47 7.24
C ASP A 135 0.40 -0.33 6.33
N ASN A 136 1.28 0.63 6.09
CA ASN A 136 0.94 1.83 5.32
C ASN A 136 0.79 1.54 3.81
N GLU A 137 1.41 0.49 3.29
CA GLU A 137 1.55 0.31 1.83
C GLU A 137 0.30 -0.26 1.17
N ILE A 138 -0.31 -1.26 1.81
CA ILE A 138 -1.60 -1.80 1.35
C ILE A 138 -2.65 -0.72 1.47
N THR A 139 -2.66 0.00 2.59
CA THR A 139 -3.63 1.06 2.84
C THR A 139 -3.46 2.23 1.85
N ASP A 140 -2.23 2.59 1.49
CA ASP A 140 -1.92 3.55 0.42
C ASP A 140 -2.55 3.13 -0.91
N SER A 141 -2.41 1.85 -1.28
CA SER A 141 -2.98 1.28 -2.51
C SER A 141 -4.51 1.35 -2.51
N LEU A 142 -5.13 0.99 -1.39
CA LEU A 142 -6.60 1.07 -1.21
C LEU A 142 -7.10 2.51 -1.29
N HIS A 143 -6.36 3.46 -0.73
CA HIS A 143 -6.70 4.88 -0.75
C HIS A 143 -6.59 5.49 -2.15
N ILE A 144 -5.54 5.16 -2.91
CA ILE A 144 -5.40 5.60 -4.31
C ILE A 144 -6.46 4.97 -5.21
N PHE A 145 -6.71 3.66 -5.08
CA PHE A 145 -7.83 2.99 -5.75
C PHE A 145 -9.14 3.74 -5.52
N THR A 146 -9.42 4.02 -4.25
CA THR A 146 -10.64 4.71 -3.84
C THR A 146 -10.71 6.10 -4.45
N PHE A 147 -9.62 6.88 -4.39
CA PHE A 147 -9.55 8.21 -4.97
C PHE A 147 -9.89 8.19 -6.48
N LEU A 148 -9.30 7.28 -7.25
CA LEU A 148 -9.51 7.18 -8.70
C LEU A 148 -10.94 6.80 -9.08
N VAL A 149 -11.60 5.99 -8.25
CA VAL A 149 -13.00 5.60 -8.43
C VAL A 149 -13.97 6.74 -8.02
N SER A 150 -13.54 7.65 -7.14
CA SER A 150 -14.40 8.68 -6.53
C SER A 150 -14.74 9.85 -7.46
N SER A 151 -15.91 10.47 -7.23
CA SER A 151 -16.29 11.80 -7.72
C SER A 151 -16.44 12.85 -6.61
N GLY A 152 -16.36 12.43 -5.34
CA GLY A 152 -16.23 13.30 -4.17
C GLY A 152 -15.39 12.61 -3.09
N LEU A 153 -14.50 13.35 -2.46
CA LEU A 153 -13.60 12.82 -1.43
C LEU A 153 -13.90 13.49 -0.09
N ALA A 154 -14.25 12.69 0.91
CA ALA A 154 -14.41 13.11 2.28
C ALA A 154 -13.21 12.63 3.12
N LEU A 155 -12.39 13.54 3.60
CA LEU A 155 -11.25 13.23 4.47
C LEU A 155 -11.67 13.41 5.93
N LEU A 156 -11.77 12.32 6.68
CA LEU A 156 -12.09 12.33 8.10
C LEU A 156 -10.82 12.28 8.94
N ALA A 157 -10.64 13.26 9.83
CA ALA A 157 -9.52 13.33 10.75
C ALA A 157 -10.00 13.64 12.17
N ARG A 158 -9.16 13.37 13.18
CA ARG A 158 -9.45 13.67 14.58
C ARG A 158 -8.49 14.74 15.09
N GLU A 159 -9.05 15.77 15.74
CA GLU A 159 -8.39 16.98 16.28
C GLU A 159 -7.72 17.86 15.22
N ARG A 160 -6.92 17.24 14.34
CA ARG A 160 -6.09 17.86 13.31
C ARG A 160 -5.86 16.87 12.17
N ILE A 161 -5.53 17.39 10.99
CA ILE A 161 -5.07 16.56 9.86
C ILE A 161 -3.70 15.94 10.17
N SER A 162 -3.51 14.64 9.98
CA SER A 162 -2.20 13.99 10.13
C SER A 162 -1.25 14.32 8.96
N SER A 163 0.06 14.19 9.16
CA SER A 163 1.03 14.33 8.05
C SER A 163 0.84 13.24 6.99
N TYR A 164 0.34 12.07 7.40
CA TYR A 164 -0.04 10.99 6.50
C TYR A 164 -1.17 11.43 5.55
N ASN A 165 -2.22 12.07 6.08
CA ASN A 165 -3.34 12.56 5.26
C ASN A 165 -2.88 13.59 4.22
N ILE A 166 -1.95 14.48 4.56
CA ILE A 166 -1.35 15.43 3.60
C ILE A 166 -0.55 14.70 2.52
N LYS A 167 0.26 13.70 2.89
CA LYS A 167 1.01 12.87 1.93
C LYS A 167 0.08 12.08 1.01
N PHE A 168 -1.05 11.59 1.51
CA PHE A 168 -2.07 10.94 0.68
C PHE A 168 -2.66 11.90 -0.34
N LEU A 169 -3.09 13.11 0.07
CA LEU A 169 -3.61 14.13 -0.86
C LEU A 169 -2.57 14.50 -1.93
N TYR A 170 -1.30 14.59 -1.54
CA TYR A 170 -0.19 14.80 -2.46
C TYR A 170 -0.03 13.65 -3.46
N ARG A 171 -0.02 12.39 -3.00
CA ARG A 171 0.05 11.23 -3.92
C ARG A 171 -1.13 11.20 -4.87
N ALA A 172 -2.34 11.51 -4.38
CA ALA A 172 -3.54 11.60 -5.21
C ALA A 172 -3.40 12.68 -6.29
N SER A 173 -2.85 13.86 -5.97
CA SER A 173 -2.60 14.91 -6.96
C SER A 173 -1.58 14.50 -8.00
N ARG A 174 -0.49 13.85 -7.59
CA ARG A 174 0.55 13.40 -8.52
C ARG A 174 0.09 12.28 -9.45
N VAL A 175 -0.67 11.33 -8.93
CA VAL A 175 -1.31 10.29 -9.76
C VAL A 175 -2.28 10.93 -10.76
N SER A 176 -3.01 11.99 -10.36
CA SER A 176 -3.89 12.70 -11.29
C SER A 176 -3.17 13.51 -12.38
N GLU A 177 -1.86 13.77 -12.28
CA GLU A 177 -1.12 14.42 -13.38
C GLU A 177 -0.75 13.43 -14.51
N LEU A 178 -0.83 12.12 -14.27
CA LEU A 178 -0.46 11.12 -15.26
C LEU A 178 -1.41 11.03 -16.44
N PHE A 179 -2.70 11.23 -16.19
CA PHE A 179 -3.73 10.98 -17.19
C PHE A 179 -4.28 12.26 -17.85
N TRP A 180 -3.72 13.42 -17.48
CA TRP A 180 -4.16 14.72 -17.96
C TRP A 180 -2.93 15.50 -18.43
N GLU A 181 -2.61 15.41 -19.73
CA GLU A 181 -1.39 16.03 -20.28
C GLU A 181 -1.54 17.54 -20.57
N ASP A 182 -2.73 18.11 -20.79
CA ASP A 182 -2.82 19.48 -21.35
C ASP A 182 -3.95 20.42 -20.86
N ASP A 183 -4.74 20.08 -19.83
CA ASP A 183 -5.89 20.93 -19.44
C ASP A 183 -5.94 21.23 -17.92
N VAL A 184 -4.90 21.92 -17.44
CA VAL A 184 -4.77 22.42 -16.05
C VAL A 184 -5.78 23.54 -15.72
N HIS A 185 -6.71 23.88 -16.62
CA HIS A 185 -7.76 24.86 -16.36
C HIS A 185 -9.17 24.31 -16.23
N SER A 186 -9.37 22.99 -16.34
CA SER A 186 -10.68 22.37 -16.12
C SER A 186 -10.83 21.78 -14.72
N VAL A 187 -10.82 22.67 -13.74
CA VAL A 187 -11.12 22.38 -12.32
C VAL A 187 -12.48 21.66 -12.14
N SER A 188 -13.39 21.74 -13.12
CA SER A 188 -14.76 21.20 -13.05
C SER A 188 -14.91 19.67 -13.06
N SER A 189 -13.83 18.92 -13.29
CA SER A 189 -13.87 17.45 -13.44
C SER A 189 -13.34 16.67 -12.21
N TYR A 190 -12.75 17.38 -11.24
CA TYR A 190 -12.11 16.76 -10.08
C TYR A 190 -13.07 16.54 -8.91
N PRO A 191 -12.82 15.53 -8.07
CA PRO A 191 -13.61 15.32 -6.87
C PRO A 191 -13.48 16.54 -5.96
N GLY A 192 -14.60 17.05 -5.46
CA GLY A 192 -14.53 18.03 -4.37
C GLY A 192 -13.86 17.41 -3.14
N LEU A 193 -13.20 18.22 -2.32
CA LEU A 193 -12.62 17.79 -1.04
C LEU A 193 -13.44 18.34 0.12
N LEU A 194 -14.03 17.45 0.91
CA LEU A 194 -14.68 17.76 2.17
C LEU A 194 -13.84 17.23 3.32
N VAL A 195 -13.23 18.11 4.09
CA VAL A 195 -12.53 17.77 5.31
C VAL A 195 -13.52 17.78 6.46
N ILE A 196 -13.63 16.66 7.16
CA ILE A 196 -14.45 16.53 8.35
C ILE A 196 -13.50 16.28 9.52
N LEU A 197 -13.48 17.20 10.48
CA LEU A 197 -12.70 17.08 11.71
C LEU A 197 -13.62 16.66 12.85
N ARG A 198 -13.25 15.60 13.56
CA ARG A 198 -13.84 15.27 14.85
C ARG A 198 -13.03 15.88 15.97
N ASP A 199 -13.68 16.39 17.01
CA ASP A 199 -12.99 16.99 18.16
C ASP A 199 -12.00 18.10 17.74
N ALA A 200 -12.35 18.92 16.73
CA ALA A 200 -11.41 19.89 16.15
C ALA A 200 -10.84 20.83 17.23
N LEU A 201 -9.52 21.02 17.21
CA LEU A 201 -8.87 22.01 18.07
C LEU A 201 -9.32 23.43 17.68
N PRO A 202 -9.41 24.36 18.65
CA PRO A 202 -9.75 25.73 18.34
C PRO A 202 -8.71 26.34 17.38
N PRO A 203 -9.13 27.09 16.36
CA PRO A 203 -8.20 27.71 15.43
C PRO A 203 -7.37 28.79 16.14
N SER A 204 -6.22 29.09 15.54
CA SER A 204 -5.31 30.14 15.96
C SER A 204 -6.02 31.50 15.98
N PRO A 205 -5.64 32.43 16.89
CA PRO A 205 -6.25 33.74 16.97
C PRO A 205 -6.28 34.46 15.61
N GLY A 206 -7.45 34.91 15.18
CA GLY A 206 -7.65 35.59 13.90
C GLY A 206 -7.97 34.67 12.71
N ASN A 207 -7.89 33.35 12.88
CA ASN A 207 -8.23 32.37 11.83
C ASN A 207 -9.58 31.69 12.10
N THR A 208 -10.25 31.31 11.01
CA THR A 208 -11.38 30.37 11.08
C THR A 208 -10.85 28.94 10.98
N LEU A 209 -11.60 27.96 11.51
CA LEU A 209 -11.25 26.55 11.32
C LEU A 209 -11.16 26.19 9.83
N GLN A 210 -12.00 26.80 8.98
CA GLN A 210 -11.91 26.63 7.55
C GLN A 210 -10.57 27.13 7.04
N SER A 211 -10.26 28.41 7.20
CA SER A 211 -9.03 29.01 6.65
C SER A 211 -7.75 28.31 7.14
N GLU A 212 -7.67 27.98 8.42
CA GLU A 212 -6.48 27.33 8.99
C GLU A 212 -6.21 25.95 8.38
N ILE A 213 -7.25 25.14 8.21
CA ILE A 213 -7.13 23.80 7.63
C ILE A 213 -6.82 23.87 6.14
N GLN A 214 -7.41 24.84 5.48
CA GLN A 214 -7.25 25.12 4.06
C GLN A 214 -5.80 25.58 3.78
N ASP A 215 -5.20 26.41 4.66
CA ASP A 215 -3.78 26.82 4.60
C ASP A 215 -2.83 25.65 4.85
N ARG A 216 -3.22 24.73 5.74
CA ARG A 216 -2.42 23.56 6.06
C ARG A 216 -2.39 22.53 4.94
N ILE A 217 -3.43 22.46 4.12
CA ILE A 217 -3.51 21.55 2.95
C ILE A 217 -2.85 22.21 1.73
N VAL A 218 -3.21 23.46 1.45
CA VAL A 218 -2.75 24.22 0.29
C VAL A 218 -1.76 25.28 0.76
N ASP A 219 -0.57 24.81 1.14
CA ASP A 219 0.56 25.67 1.50
C ASP A 219 1.32 26.11 0.23
N ASP A 220 1.11 27.34 -0.19
CA ASP A 220 1.78 27.93 -1.37
C ASP A 220 3.29 28.11 -1.17
N ARG A 221 3.83 27.91 0.04
CA ARG A 221 5.28 27.91 0.30
C ARG A 221 5.91 26.54 0.07
N SER A 222 5.10 25.49 -0.06
CA SER A 222 5.54 24.11 -0.23
C SER A 222 5.15 23.57 -1.60
N ASN A 223 6.08 22.89 -2.28
CA ASN A 223 5.77 22.20 -3.55
C ASN A 223 4.66 21.16 -3.39
N ILE A 224 4.58 20.55 -2.20
CA ILE A 224 3.51 19.61 -1.85
C ILE A 224 2.16 20.34 -1.83
N GLY A 225 2.08 21.46 -1.11
CA GLY A 225 0.85 22.26 -1.00
C GLY A 225 0.39 22.80 -2.35
N LYS A 226 1.31 23.31 -3.18
CA LYS A 226 1.02 23.73 -4.56
C LYS A 226 0.45 22.60 -5.41
N SER A 227 1.07 21.41 -5.34
CA SER A 227 0.61 20.23 -6.10
C SER A 227 -0.79 19.80 -5.67
N ILE A 228 -1.07 19.80 -4.37
CA ILE A 228 -2.41 19.53 -3.85
C ILE A 228 -3.39 20.60 -4.31
N GLY A 229 -3.02 21.88 -4.24
CA GLY A 229 -3.84 23.03 -4.62
C GLY A 229 -4.26 23.04 -6.10
N ARG A 230 -3.46 22.47 -7.01
CA ARG A 230 -3.85 22.29 -8.42
C ARG A 230 -5.03 21.33 -8.57
N LEU A 231 -5.02 20.22 -7.83
CA LEU A 231 -6.09 19.22 -7.85
C LEU A 231 -7.30 19.67 -7.03
N PHE A 232 -7.05 20.21 -5.84
CA PHE A 232 -8.03 20.69 -4.88
C PHE A 232 -7.83 22.18 -4.61
N PRO A 233 -8.34 23.07 -5.48
CA PRO A 233 -8.23 24.49 -5.23
C PRO A 233 -8.84 24.90 -3.90
N ARG A 234 -8.20 25.91 -3.30
CA ARG A 234 -8.49 26.37 -1.95
C ARG A 234 -9.99 26.60 -1.70
N ASP A 235 -10.67 27.27 -2.62
CA ASP A 235 -12.10 27.61 -2.57
C ASP A 235 -13.03 26.40 -2.63
N ARG A 236 -12.54 25.26 -3.15
CA ARG A 236 -13.27 23.99 -3.24
C ARG A 236 -13.02 23.04 -2.08
N ILE A 237 -12.07 23.35 -1.21
CA ILE A 237 -11.86 22.62 0.03
C ILE A 237 -12.85 23.14 1.05
N LYS A 238 -13.79 22.28 1.44
CA LYS A 238 -14.78 22.59 2.47
C LYS A 238 -14.40 21.91 3.78
N VAL A 239 -14.55 22.61 4.89
CA VAL A 239 -14.19 22.10 6.23
C VAL A 239 -15.42 22.06 7.12
N ARG A 240 -15.62 20.95 7.82
CA ARG A 240 -16.71 20.71 8.78
C ARG A 240 -16.15 20.16 10.08
N ASN A 241 -16.82 20.48 11.17
CA ASN A 241 -16.49 19.97 12.51
C ASN A 241 -17.64 19.10 13.02
N ILE A 242 -17.30 17.95 13.59
CA ILE A 242 -18.16 17.15 14.43
C ILE A 242 -17.64 17.33 15.87
N PRO A 243 -18.40 17.99 16.76
CA PRO A 243 -17.96 18.26 18.12
C PRO A 243 -17.84 16.96 18.92
N HIS A 244 -17.25 17.08 20.12
CA HIS A 244 -17.03 15.96 21.00
C HIS A 244 -18.32 15.28 21.43
N VAL A 245 -18.33 13.96 21.31
CA VAL A 245 -19.47 13.11 21.68
C VAL A 245 -19.10 12.31 22.93
N GLU A 246 -19.66 12.71 24.08
CA GLU A 246 -19.46 12.00 25.35
C GLU A 246 -20.06 10.58 25.32
N ASP A 247 -21.24 10.41 24.71
CA ASP A 247 -21.86 9.10 24.48
C ASP A 247 -22.00 8.81 22.98
N SER A 248 -21.19 7.88 22.49
CA SER A 248 -21.20 7.44 21.09
C SER A 248 -22.55 6.93 20.58
N LYS A 249 -23.48 6.52 21.46
CA LYS A 249 -24.86 6.16 21.08
C LYS A 249 -25.64 7.34 20.50
N ARG A 250 -25.30 8.57 20.88
CA ARG A 250 -25.92 9.80 20.34
C ARG A 250 -25.65 10.00 18.85
N LEU A 251 -24.57 9.42 18.33
CA LEU A 251 -24.29 9.40 16.89
C LEU A 251 -25.20 8.42 16.13
N ARG A 252 -25.91 7.53 16.83
CA ARG A 252 -26.84 6.55 16.23
C ARG A 252 -28.30 6.91 16.46
N ASP A 253 -28.56 7.87 17.33
CA ASP A 253 -29.90 8.37 17.66
C ASP A 253 -30.26 9.53 16.72
N SER A 254 -31.30 9.37 15.91
CA SER A 254 -31.75 10.43 15.00
C SER A 254 -32.54 11.53 15.71
N GLN A 255 -32.90 11.34 16.98
CA GLN A 255 -33.64 12.31 17.80
C GLN A 255 -32.72 13.34 18.46
N ASP A 256 -31.40 13.15 18.43
CA ASP A 256 -30.47 14.15 18.93
C ASP A 256 -30.41 15.33 17.96
N ASP A 257 -31.09 16.44 18.29
CA ASP A 257 -31.19 17.63 17.45
C ASP A 257 -29.82 18.16 17.00
N VAL A 258 -28.76 18.06 17.82
CA VAL A 258 -27.45 18.59 17.46
C VAL A 258 -26.80 17.71 16.40
N TYR A 259 -26.74 16.40 16.63
CA TYR A 259 -26.06 15.48 15.71
C TYR A 259 -26.90 15.17 14.47
N ALA A 260 -28.23 15.17 14.57
CA ALA A 260 -29.13 15.10 13.42
C ALA A 260 -28.95 16.31 12.49
N ASN A 261 -28.86 17.53 13.04
CA ASN A 261 -28.59 18.72 12.26
C ASN A 261 -27.21 18.68 11.57
N ILE A 262 -26.18 18.18 12.28
CA ILE A 262 -24.85 18.00 11.70
C ILE A 262 -24.88 16.97 10.56
N ALA A 263 -25.50 15.81 10.78
CA ALA A 263 -25.60 14.75 9.79
C ALA A 263 -26.41 15.17 8.57
N SER A 264 -27.52 15.88 8.75
CA SER A 264 -28.31 16.48 7.67
C SER A 264 -27.51 17.50 6.87
N SER A 265 -26.75 18.38 7.54
CA SER A 265 -25.85 19.35 6.90
C SER A 265 -24.73 18.66 6.10
N LEU A 266 -24.12 17.61 6.66
CA LEU A 266 -23.11 16.81 5.97
C LEU A 266 -23.70 16.06 4.76
N ALA A 267 -24.92 15.51 4.89
CA ALA A 267 -25.63 14.88 3.78
C ALA A 267 -25.93 15.89 2.65
N ALA A 268 -26.28 17.14 3.00
CA ALA A 268 -26.45 18.20 2.02
C ALA A 268 -25.13 18.55 1.31
N ASP A 269 -23.99 18.49 2.01
CA ASP A 269 -22.67 18.67 1.40
C ASP A 269 -22.31 17.50 0.47
N PHE A 270 -22.63 16.26 0.86
CA PHE A 270 -22.44 15.06 0.03
C PHE A 270 -23.25 15.13 -1.28
N LYS A 271 -24.50 15.63 -1.21
CA LYS A 271 -25.37 15.85 -2.37
C LYS A 271 -24.81 16.86 -3.38
N ARG A 272 -23.89 17.75 -2.96
CA ARG A 272 -23.28 18.77 -3.83
C ARG A 272 -22.08 18.24 -4.62
N PHE A 273 -21.56 17.05 -4.29
CA PHE A 273 -20.48 16.46 -5.10
C PHE A 273 -20.95 16.19 -6.53
N PRO A 274 -20.09 16.41 -7.54
CA PRO A 274 -20.45 16.15 -8.92
C PRO A 274 -20.61 14.65 -9.18
N CYS A 275 -21.37 14.30 -10.23
CA CYS A 275 -21.34 12.95 -10.78
C CYS A 275 -19.95 12.67 -11.39
N LYS A 276 -19.51 11.41 -11.35
CA LYS A 276 -18.24 10.98 -11.92
C LYS A 276 -18.23 11.21 -13.42
N LYS A 277 -17.12 11.79 -13.88
CA LYS A 277 -16.80 11.97 -15.30
C LYS A 277 -15.49 11.28 -15.65
N ASN A 278 -15.32 10.93 -16.92
CA ASN A 278 -14.04 10.49 -17.50
C ASN A 278 -13.16 11.70 -17.86
N VAL A 279 -11.93 11.47 -18.33
CA VAL A 279 -11.02 12.54 -18.85
C VAL A 279 -11.68 13.45 -19.89
N ARG A 280 -12.59 12.90 -20.71
CA ARG A 280 -13.34 13.64 -21.75
C ARG A 280 -14.56 14.39 -21.22
N ARG A 281 -14.74 14.44 -19.89
CA ARG A 281 -15.85 15.10 -19.17
C ARG A 281 -17.23 14.48 -19.40
N GLU A 282 -17.27 13.28 -19.97
CA GLU A 282 -18.51 12.53 -20.14
C GLU A 282 -18.89 11.87 -18.82
N VAL A 283 -20.19 11.88 -18.50
CA VAL A 283 -20.68 11.21 -17.30
C VAL A 283 -20.51 9.71 -17.44
N ILE A 284 -20.00 9.08 -16.38
CA ILE A 284 -19.76 7.65 -16.32
C ILE A 284 -21.02 6.94 -15.81
N ASP A 285 -21.43 5.90 -16.53
CA ASP A 285 -22.49 4.96 -16.13
C ASP A 285 -21.91 3.74 -15.41
N GLY A 286 -22.78 2.84 -14.93
CA GLY A 286 -22.40 1.61 -14.24
C GLY A 286 -21.41 0.75 -15.00
N LYS A 287 -21.65 0.53 -16.29
CA LYS A 287 -20.82 -0.33 -17.13
C LYS A 287 -19.40 0.21 -17.28
N LYS A 288 -19.27 1.49 -17.63
CA LYS A 288 -17.96 2.16 -17.75
C LYS A 288 -17.21 2.18 -16.42
N MET A 289 -17.93 2.35 -15.31
CA MET A 289 -17.33 2.32 -13.97
C MET A 289 -16.83 0.92 -13.58
N ALA A 290 -17.61 -0.13 -13.85
CA ALA A 290 -17.21 -1.51 -13.60
C ALA A 290 -15.94 -1.88 -14.38
N ASP A 291 -15.85 -1.46 -15.65
CA ASP A 291 -14.65 -1.64 -16.47
C ASP A 291 -13.44 -0.90 -15.89
N LEU A 292 -13.62 0.34 -15.42
CA LEU A 292 -12.56 1.10 -14.74
C LEU A 292 -12.09 0.36 -13.48
N ILE A 293 -13.01 -0.09 -12.62
CA ILE A 293 -12.70 -0.81 -11.39
C ILE A 293 -11.88 -2.08 -11.66
N ARG A 294 -12.28 -2.88 -12.66
CA ARG A 294 -11.55 -4.09 -13.07
C ARG A 294 -10.14 -3.76 -13.55
N LYS A 295 -9.98 -2.71 -14.38
CA LYS A 295 -8.67 -2.26 -14.86
C LYS A 295 -7.77 -1.78 -13.71
N LEU A 296 -8.32 -0.99 -12.78
CA LEU A 296 -7.61 -0.53 -11.60
C LEU A 296 -7.17 -1.69 -10.70
N HIS A 297 -8.05 -2.67 -10.48
CA HIS A 297 -7.72 -3.89 -9.74
C HIS A 297 -6.56 -4.66 -10.37
N VAL A 298 -6.56 -4.85 -11.70
CA VAL A 298 -5.46 -5.49 -12.42
C VAL A 298 -4.17 -4.68 -12.26
N ALA A 299 -4.23 -3.35 -12.37
CA ALA A 299 -3.07 -2.48 -12.23
C ALA A 299 -2.46 -2.58 -10.82
N ILE A 300 -3.29 -2.46 -9.78
CA ILE A 300 -2.88 -2.58 -8.38
C ILE A 300 -2.44 -4.01 -8.04
N SER A 301 -2.96 -5.05 -8.68
CA SER A 301 -2.55 -6.43 -8.39
C SER A 301 -1.25 -6.84 -9.07
N ARG A 302 -0.91 -6.26 -10.24
CA ARG A 302 0.33 -6.57 -10.99
C ARG A 302 1.54 -5.85 -10.42
N ASN A 303 1.35 -4.60 -10.04
CA ASN A 303 2.29 -3.82 -9.26
C ASN A 303 1.52 -3.37 -8.02
N PRO A 304 1.41 -4.22 -6.98
CA PRO A 304 0.97 -3.72 -5.69
C PRO A 304 1.84 -2.52 -5.40
N TRP A 305 1.19 -1.39 -5.13
CA TRP A 305 1.92 -0.13 -4.98
C TRP A 305 2.86 -0.22 -3.75
N SER A 306 2.81 -1.33 -3.01
CA SER A 306 3.82 -1.84 -2.08
C SER A 306 5.26 -1.74 -2.61
N GLY A 307 6.15 -1.25 -1.75
CA GLY A 307 7.44 -0.71 -2.12
C GLY A 307 7.37 0.76 -2.57
N VAL A 308 6.43 1.54 -2.04
CA VAL A 308 6.03 2.91 -2.46
C VAL A 308 7.20 3.91 -2.52
N SER A 309 8.38 3.62 -1.97
CA SER A 309 9.56 4.41 -2.31
C SER A 309 9.91 4.26 -3.79
N ASN A 310 9.93 3.06 -4.38
CA ASN A 310 10.40 2.85 -5.75
C ASN A 310 9.35 3.12 -6.83
N THR A 311 8.06 2.80 -6.61
CA THR A 311 7.00 3.06 -7.61
C THR A 311 6.61 4.54 -7.63
N TYR A 312 6.54 5.18 -6.47
CA TYR A 312 6.34 6.63 -6.40
C TYR A 312 7.60 7.37 -6.84
N THR A 313 8.81 6.89 -6.49
CA THR A 313 10.03 7.47 -7.07
C THR A 313 10.07 7.25 -8.58
N ALA A 314 9.62 6.12 -9.13
CA ALA A 314 9.55 5.90 -10.59
C ALA A 314 8.54 6.84 -11.25
N LEU A 315 7.38 7.04 -10.62
CA LEU A 315 6.40 8.04 -11.04
C LEU A 315 6.99 9.46 -11.00
N GLU A 316 7.55 9.86 -9.86
CA GLU A 316 8.17 11.18 -9.70
C GLU A 316 9.38 11.34 -10.62
N THR A 317 10.14 10.27 -10.88
CA THR A 317 11.22 10.20 -11.87
C THR A 317 10.68 10.51 -13.25
N HIS A 318 9.60 9.85 -13.67
CA HIS A 318 8.94 10.07 -14.96
C HIS A 318 8.38 11.48 -15.07
N LEU A 319 7.74 12.01 -14.02
CA LEU A 319 7.21 13.38 -14.00
C LEU A 319 8.33 14.42 -14.06
N CYS A 320 9.45 14.18 -13.37
CA CYS A 320 10.66 14.98 -13.49
C CYS A 320 11.24 14.90 -14.91
N ASP A 321 11.34 13.71 -15.52
CA ASP A 321 11.87 13.56 -16.89
C ASP A 321 10.99 14.27 -17.92
N ARG A 322 9.67 14.15 -17.77
CA ARG A 322 8.70 14.89 -18.59
C ARG A 322 8.89 16.40 -18.40
N GLY A 323 8.94 16.87 -17.15
CA GLY A 323 9.17 18.29 -16.86
C GLY A 323 10.48 18.82 -17.42
N PHE A 324 11.54 18.00 -17.42
CA PHE A 324 12.82 18.36 -18.00
C PHE A 324 12.69 18.53 -19.53
N ARG A 325 12.09 17.56 -20.21
CA ARG A 325 11.84 17.63 -21.66
C ARG A 325 10.95 18.80 -22.08
N GLU A 326 9.92 19.11 -21.28
CA GLU A 326 8.94 20.14 -21.65
C GLU A 326 9.39 21.56 -21.30
N ILE A 327 10.22 21.73 -20.26
CA ILE A 327 10.57 23.06 -19.71
C ILE A 327 12.05 23.37 -19.91
N ILE A 328 12.92 22.41 -19.59
CA ILE A 328 14.37 22.65 -19.56
C ILE A 328 15.00 22.43 -20.93
N GLU A 329 14.69 21.34 -21.66
CA GLU A 329 15.25 21.13 -23.00
C GLU A 329 15.00 22.33 -23.94
N PRO A 330 13.79 22.92 -24.02
CA PRO A 330 13.57 24.10 -24.86
C PRO A 330 14.38 25.31 -24.41
N LEU A 331 14.60 25.50 -23.10
CA LEU A 331 15.47 26.55 -22.59
C LEU A 331 16.91 26.38 -23.10
N LEU A 332 17.47 25.17 -23.01
CA LEU A 332 18.87 24.91 -23.36
C LEU A 332 19.18 25.14 -24.85
N THR A 333 18.15 25.05 -25.71
CA THR A 333 18.29 25.35 -27.15
C THR A 333 18.40 26.84 -27.46
N LYS A 334 18.09 27.73 -26.50
CA LYS A 334 18.10 29.19 -26.72
C LYS A 334 19.51 29.78 -26.71
N GLU A 335 19.59 31.03 -27.17
CA GLU A 335 20.79 31.86 -27.06
C GLU A 335 21.20 32.08 -25.61
N ILE A 336 22.50 32.22 -25.35
CA ILE A 336 23.02 32.27 -23.98
C ILE A 336 22.42 33.40 -23.13
N GLU A 337 22.23 34.58 -23.71
CA GLU A 337 21.62 35.72 -23.00
C GLU A 337 20.16 35.44 -22.62
N GLU A 338 19.45 34.67 -23.44
CA GLU A 338 18.07 34.28 -23.14
C GLU A 338 18.02 33.17 -22.09
N ILE A 339 18.98 32.24 -22.09
CA ILE A 339 19.16 31.24 -21.04
C ILE A 339 19.44 31.92 -19.70
N LYS A 340 20.44 32.82 -19.64
CA LYS A 340 20.81 33.55 -18.42
C LYS A 340 19.64 34.32 -17.83
N ARG A 341 18.81 34.94 -18.69
CA ARG A 341 17.62 35.69 -18.27
C ARG A 341 16.48 34.79 -17.79
N SER A 342 16.30 33.62 -18.41
CA SER A 342 15.10 32.79 -18.22
C SER A 342 15.32 31.58 -17.31
N LYS A 343 16.57 31.24 -16.96
CA LYS A 343 16.91 30.02 -16.20
C LYS A 343 16.19 29.93 -14.86
N ASP A 344 16.08 31.03 -14.11
CA ASP A 344 15.48 31.01 -12.78
C ASP A 344 13.97 30.75 -12.90
N HIS A 345 13.33 31.39 -13.87
CA HIS A 345 11.91 31.17 -14.16
C HIS A 345 11.63 29.73 -14.66
N ALA A 346 12.46 29.21 -15.56
CA ALA A 346 12.34 27.84 -16.05
C ALA A 346 12.56 26.82 -14.91
N MET A 347 13.50 27.09 -14.01
CA MET A 347 13.72 26.26 -12.82
C MET A 347 12.52 26.31 -11.86
N GLU A 348 11.89 27.46 -11.66
CA GLU A 348 10.65 27.56 -10.88
C GLU A 348 9.51 26.74 -11.51
N GLN A 349 9.36 26.78 -12.83
CA GLN A 349 8.39 25.95 -13.55
C GLN A 349 8.75 24.45 -13.48
N PHE A 350 10.03 24.10 -13.52
CA PHE A 350 10.50 22.73 -13.42
C PHE A 350 10.28 22.13 -12.03
N ILE A 351 10.62 22.88 -10.97
CA ILE A 351 10.41 22.49 -9.56
C ILE A 351 8.92 22.31 -9.25
N GLN A 352 8.06 22.95 -10.03
CA GLN A 352 6.63 22.74 -9.97
C GLN A 352 6.15 21.39 -10.54
N LYS A 353 6.92 20.78 -11.44
CA LYS A 353 6.64 19.45 -12.03
C LYS A 353 7.49 18.33 -11.44
N CYS A 354 8.64 18.66 -10.84
CA CYS A 354 9.58 17.70 -10.26
C CYS A 354 9.70 17.86 -8.74
N SER A 355 9.57 16.77 -7.99
CA SER A 355 9.69 16.75 -6.53
C SER A 355 10.97 16.11 -6.00
N LEU A 356 11.74 15.45 -6.87
CA LEU A 356 12.97 14.73 -6.49
C LEU A 356 14.14 15.71 -6.35
N ALA A 357 14.64 15.86 -5.12
CA ALA A 357 15.70 16.82 -4.80
C ALA A 357 17.00 16.57 -5.60
N GLU A 358 17.38 15.31 -5.81
CA GLU A 358 18.54 14.93 -6.63
C GLU A 358 18.38 15.43 -8.07
N LYS A 359 17.28 15.08 -8.75
CA LYS A 359 17.01 15.56 -10.12
C LYS A 359 16.92 17.08 -10.23
N ILE A 360 16.37 17.76 -9.21
CA ILE A 360 16.34 19.23 -9.17
C ILE A 360 17.76 19.79 -9.13
N ASN A 361 18.65 19.19 -8.34
CA ASN A 361 20.03 19.62 -8.24
C ASN A 361 20.80 19.33 -9.53
N ASP A 362 20.68 18.12 -10.06
CA ASP A 362 21.32 17.70 -11.32
C ASP A 362 20.91 18.61 -12.48
N THR A 363 19.63 19.01 -12.53
CA THR A 363 19.13 19.94 -13.55
C THR A 363 19.73 21.34 -13.40
N ARG A 364 19.93 21.82 -12.17
CA ARG A 364 20.59 23.12 -11.92
C ARG A 364 22.04 23.10 -12.37
N GLU A 365 22.75 22.03 -12.04
CA GLU A 365 24.14 21.81 -12.44
C GLU A 365 24.25 21.74 -13.97
N HIS A 366 23.38 20.98 -14.63
CA HIS A 366 23.35 20.87 -16.08
C HIS A 366 23.11 22.21 -16.79
N ILE A 367 22.18 23.04 -16.31
CA ILE A 367 21.99 24.38 -16.87
C ILE A 367 23.24 25.24 -16.69
N ALA A 368 23.90 25.17 -15.53
CA ALA A 368 25.13 25.93 -15.26
C ALA A 368 26.27 25.50 -16.19
N GLU A 369 26.43 24.19 -16.41
CA GLU A 369 27.41 23.63 -17.36
C GLU A 369 27.16 24.12 -18.79
N VAL A 370 25.92 24.05 -19.27
CA VAL A 370 25.57 24.52 -20.62
C VAL A 370 25.80 26.02 -20.78
N VAL A 371 25.51 26.83 -19.75
CA VAL A 371 25.81 28.26 -19.77
C VAL A 371 27.32 28.51 -19.83
N ALA A 372 28.11 27.80 -19.03
CA ALA A 372 29.57 27.94 -19.04
C ALA A 372 30.16 27.57 -20.41
N LEU A 373 29.74 26.45 -20.99
CA LEU A 373 30.18 26.00 -22.31
C LEU A 373 29.81 27.01 -23.41
N LYS A 374 28.57 27.52 -23.41
CA LYS A 374 28.14 28.51 -24.41
C LYS A 374 28.83 29.88 -24.24
N ASP A 375 29.21 30.26 -23.02
CA ASP A 375 30.00 31.47 -22.77
C ASP A 375 31.43 31.32 -23.32
N GLU A 376 32.08 30.17 -23.09
CA GLU A 376 33.41 29.85 -23.64
C GLU A 376 33.41 29.83 -25.19
N ILE A 377 32.36 29.26 -25.79
CA ILE A 377 32.18 29.24 -27.25
C ILE A 377 31.89 30.65 -27.80
N GLY A 378 31.10 31.46 -27.08
CA GLY A 378 30.75 32.83 -27.46
C GLY A 378 31.94 33.80 -27.50
N GLU A 379 33.02 33.51 -26.75
CA GLU A 379 34.28 34.28 -26.80
C GLU A 379 35.19 33.88 -27.98
N THR A 380 34.91 32.77 -28.67
CA THR A 380 35.70 32.24 -29.79
C THR A 380 34.92 32.34 -31.11
N GLN A 381 34.89 33.53 -31.73
CA GLN A 381 34.00 33.85 -32.85
C GLN A 381 34.17 32.97 -34.13
N LEU A 382 33.04 32.66 -34.78
CA LEU A 382 32.87 32.32 -36.22
C LEU A 382 33.68 31.11 -36.78
N SER A 383 33.01 29.93 -36.80
CA SER A 383 33.11 28.79 -37.75
C SER A 383 34.48 28.10 -37.96
N PRO A 384 34.65 26.80 -37.65
CA PRO A 384 33.81 25.69 -38.16
C PRO A 384 33.52 24.57 -37.12
N ASP A 385 32.94 24.92 -35.97
CA ASP A 385 32.95 24.04 -34.78
C ASP A 385 31.60 23.33 -34.45
N GLU A 386 30.51 23.58 -35.19
CA GLU A 386 29.20 22.93 -34.93
C GLU A 386 29.23 21.39 -35.04
N GLU A 387 30.10 20.86 -35.89
CA GLU A 387 30.21 19.42 -36.14
C GLU A 387 31.09 18.72 -35.08
N ILE A 388 32.08 19.44 -34.55
CA ILE A 388 32.92 19.02 -33.41
C ILE A 388 32.11 19.10 -32.11
N LEU A 389 31.28 20.13 -31.94
CA LEU A 389 30.40 20.29 -30.79
C LEU A 389 29.36 19.16 -30.72
N LYS A 390 28.75 18.78 -31.84
CA LYS A 390 27.83 17.61 -31.88
C LYS A 390 28.52 16.29 -31.53
N GLN A 391 29.79 16.12 -31.93
CA GLN A 391 30.56 14.92 -31.59
C GLN A 391 30.98 14.92 -30.12
N GLN A 392 31.40 16.06 -29.58
CA GLN A 392 31.77 16.19 -28.16
C GLN A 392 30.54 16.10 -27.24
N GLU A 393 29.42 16.71 -27.59
CA GLU A 393 28.15 16.55 -26.86
C GLU A 393 27.68 15.09 -26.87
N ALA A 394 27.80 14.39 -28.00
CA ALA A 394 27.46 12.97 -28.09
C ALA A 394 28.39 12.08 -27.23
N GLU A 395 29.69 12.38 -27.22
CA GLU A 395 30.70 11.70 -26.42
C GLU A 395 30.49 11.94 -24.91
N ILE A 396 30.19 13.18 -24.51
CA ILE A 396 29.88 13.57 -23.13
C ILE A 396 28.56 12.91 -22.69
N ARG A 397 27.52 12.92 -23.54
CA ARG A 397 26.27 12.17 -23.27
C ARG A 397 26.54 10.69 -23.06
N ARG A 398 27.42 10.09 -23.86
CA ARG A 398 27.73 8.66 -23.77
C ARG A 398 28.46 8.33 -22.48
N LYS A 399 29.45 9.15 -22.08
CA LYS A 399 30.18 8.99 -20.81
C LYS A 399 29.28 9.24 -19.59
N ALA A 400 28.43 10.27 -19.63
CA ALA A 400 27.45 10.51 -18.57
C ALA A 400 26.45 9.36 -18.46
N THR A 401 26.00 8.79 -19.59
CA THR A 401 25.11 7.62 -19.60
C THR A 401 25.81 6.38 -19.04
N GLU A 402 27.08 6.14 -19.38
CA GLU A 402 27.88 5.03 -18.83
C GLU A 402 28.16 5.19 -17.33
N GLU A 403 28.44 6.41 -16.85
CA GLU A 403 28.59 6.67 -15.42
C GLU A 403 27.28 6.52 -14.64
N VAL A 404 26.15 6.95 -15.20
CA VAL A 404 24.83 6.73 -14.61
C VAL A 404 24.52 5.25 -14.54
N ILE A 405 24.76 4.48 -15.61
CA ILE A 405 24.59 3.02 -15.63
C ILE A 405 25.49 2.37 -14.58
N HIS A 406 26.77 2.74 -14.52
CA HIS A 406 27.72 2.16 -13.57
C HIS A 406 27.46 2.57 -12.11
N ARG A 407 26.85 3.75 -11.89
CA ARG A 407 26.37 4.22 -10.59
C ARG A 407 25.08 3.52 -10.18
N GLU A 408 24.14 3.32 -11.11
CA GLU A 408 22.92 2.54 -10.90
C GLU A 408 23.25 1.08 -10.58
N GLU A 409 24.16 0.45 -11.32
CA GLU A 409 24.62 -0.92 -11.03
C GLU A 409 25.23 -1.00 -9.63
N ARG A 410 26.11 -0.06 -9.26
CA ARG A 410 26.67 0.03 -7.90
C ARG A 410 25.60 0.16 -6.83
N LEU A 411 24.65 1.10 -7.02
CA LEU A 411 23.53 1.32 -6.11
C LEU A 411 22.61 0.09 -6.02
N VAL A 412 22.40 -0.64 -7.11
CA VAL A 412 21.63 -1.89 -7.13
C VAL A 412 22.35 -2.97 -6.34
N THR A 413 23.67 -3.13 -6.48
CA THR A 413 24.46 -4.04 -5.63
C THR A 413 24.43 -3.65 -4.16
N GLU A 414 24.65 -2.37 -3.82
CA GLU A 414 24.61 -1.91 -2.43
C GLU A 414 23.22 -2.07 -1.81
N ARG A 415 22.14 -1.84 -2.58
CA ARG A 415 20.76 -2.08 -2.15
C ARG A 415 20.48 -3.56 -1.94
N ALA A 416 21.01 -4.44 -2.80
CA ALA A 416 20.88 -5.88 -2.63
C ALA A 416 21.61 -6.37 -1.37
N GLU A 417 22.77 -5.79 -1.05
CA GLU A 417 23.50 -6.08 0.18
C GLU A 417 22.80 -5.54 1.43
N ARG A 418 22.27 -4.32 1.38
CA ARG A 418 21.46 -3.74 2.48
C ARG A 418 20.19 -4.55 2.72
N MET A 419 19.47 -4.95 1.68
CA MET A 419 18.29 -5.84 1.82
C MET A 419 18.65 -7.19 2.42
N LYS A 420 19.81 -7.76 2.06
CA LYS A 420 20.30 -9.00 2.68
C LYS A 420 20.60 -8.80 4.18
N ALA A 421 21.23 -7.69 4.53
CA ALA A 421 21.53 -7.34 5.93
C ALA A 421 20.26 -7.04 6.75
N GLU A 422 19.27 -6.36 6.15
CA GLU A 422 17.99 -6.02 6.78
C GLU A 422 17.13 -7.27 6.99
N ARG A 423 17.01 -8.14 5.98
CA ARG A 423 16.37 -9.47 6.15
C ARG A 423 17.06 -10.31 7.23
N GLN A 424 18.39 -10.25 7.34
CA GLN A 424 19.11 -10.92 8.42
C GLN A 424 18.78 -10.31 9.79
N ARG A 425 18.60 -8.99 9.88
CA ARG A 425 18.18 -8.32 11.11
C ARG A 425 16.73 -8.64 11.48
N GLU A 426 15.82 -8.67 10.52
CA GLU A 426 14.41 -9.05 10.74
C GLU A 426 14.30 -10.50 11.19
N ILE A 427 15.00 -11.43 10.55
CA ILE A 427 15.04 -12.84 11.00
C ILE A 427 15.65 -12.94 12.41
N LEU A 428 16.65 -12.11 12.72
CA LEU A 428 17.24 -12.06 14.06
C LEU A 428 16.27 -11.48 15.11
N GLU A 429 15.55 -10.41 14.78
CA GLU A 429 14.53 -9.81 15.63
C GLU A 429 13.33 -10.72 15.83
N GLU A 430 12.90 -11.43 14.79
CA GLU A 430 11.81 -12.39 14.86
C GLU A 430 12.22 -13.59 15.73
N ARG A 431 13.45 -14.08 15.60
CA ARG A 431 14.01 -15.08 16.53
C ARG A 431 14.13 -14.55 17.96
N LEU A 432 14.54 -13.30 18.16
CA LEU A 432 14.60 -12.67 19.48
C LEU A 432 13.21 -12.50 20.10
N ASN A 433 12.20 -12.17 19.29
CA ASN A 433 10.81 -12.06 19.74
C ASN A 433 10.22 -13.43 20.03
N GLN A 434 10.49 -14.46 19.22
CA GLN A 434 10.12 -15.85 19.52
C GLN A 434 10.80 -16.34 20.80
N ILE A 435 12.06 -15.96 21.06
CA ILE A 435 12.76 -16.27 22.31
C ILE A 435 12.12 -15.51 23.49
N ARG A 436 11.76 -14.22 23.34
CA ARG A 436 11.07 -13.44 24.38
C ARG A 436 9.67 -13.96 24.66
N GLU A 437 8.93 -14.38 23.64
CA GLU A 437 7.60 -14.97 23.78
C GLU A 437 7.69 -16.35 24.41
N ALA A 438 8.64 -17.18 24.00
CA ALA A 438 8.96 -18.44 24.67
C ALA A 438 9.36 -18.18 26.13
N GLN A 439 10.16 -17.14 26.43
CA GLN A 439 10.51 -16.76 27.81
C GLN A 439 9.30 -16.27 28.61
N ARG A 440 8.38 -15.50 28.01
CA ARG A 440 7.13 -15.06 28.66
C ARG A 440 6.17 -16.23 28.91
N GLN A 441 6.10 -17.18 27.97
CA GLN A 441 5.36 -18.44 28.14
C GLN A 441 6.02 -19.30 29.23
N HIS A 442 7.35 -19.36 29.27
CA HIS A 442 8.11 -20.05 30.31
C HIS A 442 8.01 -19.33 31.67
N GLU A 443 7.83 -18.01 31.72
CA GLU A 443 7.59 -17.23 32.95
C GLU A 443 6.16 -17.39 33.46
N THR A 444 5.17 -17.50 32.56
CA THR A 444 3.78 -17.80 32.93
C THR A 444 3.59 -19.26 33.36
N GLU A 445 4.26 -20.20 32.70
CA GLU A 445 4.38 -21.60 33.16
C GLU A 445 5.25 -21.73 34.42
N SER A 446 6.30 -20.91 34.58
CA SER A 446 7.14 -20.88 35.78
C SER A 446 6.40 -20.28 36.97
N LYS A 447 5.55 -19.27 36.80
CA LYS A 447 4.64 -18.79 37.86
C LYS A 447 3.65 -19.88 38.26
N ARG A 448 3.13 -20.64 37.29
CA ARG A 448 2.23 -21.78 37.53
C ARG A 448 2.93 -22.99 38.19
N ARG A 449 4.24 -23.16 37.97
CA ARG A 449 5.09 -24.18 38.61
C ARG A 449 5.71 -23.72 39.94
N LYS A 450 5.84 -22.42 40.19
CA LYS A 450 6.40 -21.85 41.44
C LYS A 450 5.47 -22.03 42.64
N ASP A 451 4.19 -22.29 42.43
CA ASP A 451 3.24 -22.64 43.50
C ASP A 451 3.27 -24.14 43.88
N ILE A 452 4.02 -24.98 43.14
CA ILE A 452 4.06 -26.45 43.36
C ILE A 452 5.46 -26.97 43.73
N LEU A 453 6.54 -26.23 43.49
CA LEU A 453 7.89 -26.75 43.77
C LEU A 453 8.84 -25.64 44.24
N GLY A 454 8.57 -25.12 45.43
CA GLY A 454 9.62 -24.48 46.22
C GLY A 454 10.71 -25.50 46.52
N GLY A 455 11.91 -25.30 45.98
CA GLY A 455 13.11 -26.02 46.40
C GLY A 455 13.90 -26.67 45.27
N ALA A 456 15.14 -26.19 45.15
CA ALA A 456 16.30 -26.86 44.57
C ALA A 456 16.57 -26.75 43.04
N ILE A 457 17.54 -25.87 42.74
CA ILE A 457 18.69 -26.04 41.82
C ILE A 457 18.40 -26.25 40.32
N GLY A 458 18.97 -25.40 39.46
CA GLY A 458 19.19 -25.79 38.05
C GLY A 458 19.42 -24.68 37.04
N GLY A 459 20.56 -24.00 37.10
CA GLY A 459 21.13 -23.37 35.91
C GLY A 459 22.17 -24.32 35.31
N ALA A 460 21.89 -24.92 34.14
CA ALA A 460 22.88 -25.37 33.14
C ALA A 460 22.23 -26.17 31.97
N VAL A 461 22.83 -26.00 30.78
CA VAL A 461 22.87 -26.89 29.59
C VAL A 461 21.85 -26.68 28.45
N LEU A 462 22.33 -26.06 27.36
CA LEU A 462 21.87 -26.32 25.99
C LEU A 462 23.08 -26.55 25.06
N PHE A 463 23.73 -27.73 25.13
CA PHE A 463 24.73 -28.16 24.13
C PHE A 463 24.69 -29.69 23.89
N GLY A 464 24.43 -30.10 22.63
CA GLY A 464 24.77 -31.41 22.03
C GLY A 464 23.86 -32.62 22.34
N VAL A 465 23.27 -33.24 21.31
CA VAL A 465 22.53 -34.52 21.44
C VAL A 465 23.51 -35.70 21.39
N LEU A 466 23.41 -36.62 22.34
CA LEU A 466 24.24 -37.83 22.43
C LEU A 466 24.13 -38.67 21.16
N SER A 467 25.25 -38.94 20.49
CA SER A 467 25.26 -39.75 19.24
C SER A 467 26.47 -40.69 19.11
N ASP A 468 27.20 -40.90 20.20
CA ASP A 468 28.36 -41.80 20.29
C ASP A 468 28.00 -43.25 19.94
N SER A 469 28.79 -43.91 19.10
CA SER A 469 28.61 -45.32 18.75
C SER A 469 28.62 -46.27 19.94
N ARG A 470 29.39 -45.97 21.01
CA ARG A 470 29.50 -46.83 22.21
C ARG A 470 28.20 -46.93 23.01
N LEU A 471 27.23 -46.06 22.75
CA LEU A 471 25.93 -46.02 23.40
C LEU A 471 24.83 -46.74 22.60
N LYS A 472 25.18 -47.35 21.46
CA LYS A 472 24.24 -47.85 20.47
C LYS A 472 24.50 -49.33 20.16
N GLU A 473 23.43 -50.12 20.08
CA GLU A 473 23.42 -51.54 19.73
C GLU A 473 22.51 -51.77 18.50
N ASN A 474 22.73 -52.86 17.77
CA ASN A 474 21.96 -53.21 16.56
C ASN A 474 21.88 -52.06 15.54
N ILE A 475 23.03 -51.49 15.19
CA ILE A 475 23.11 -50.37 14.22
C ILE A 475 22.87 -50.92 12.82
N THR A 476 21.81 -50.44 12.15
CA THR A 476 21.46 -50.82 10.77
C THR A 476 21.42 -49.59 9.88
N ILE A 477 21.90 -49.72 8.64
CA ILE A 477 21.93 -48.64 7.66
C ILE A 477 20.51 -48.28 7.22
N LEU A 478 20.19 -46.99 7.19
CA LEU A 478 18.96 -46.48 6.59
C LEU A 478 19.21 -46.12 5.11
N PRO A 479 18.60 -46.84 4.14
CA PRO A 479 18.91 -46.68 2.72
C PRO A 479 18.53 -45.30 2.16
N TYR A 480 17.52 -44.64 2.74
CA TYR A 480 17.00 -43.34 2.30
C TYR A 480 17.18 -42.25 3.35
N SER A 481 18.41 -42.00 3.77
CA SER A 481 18.73 -40.93 4.72
C SER A 481 18.96 -39.58 4.04
N GLU A 482 18.37 -38.52 4.58
CA GLU A 482 18.62 -37.14 4.15
C GLU A 482 20.11 -36.75 4.28
N PHE A 483 20.81 -37.31 5.27
CA PHE A 483 22.23 -37.01 5.52
C PHE A 483 23.16 -37.50 4.41
N LYS A 484 22.70 -38.40 3.53
CA LYS A 484 23.46 -38.85 2.34
C LYS A 484 23.78 -37.68 1.41
N GLN A 485 22.91 -36.66 1.39
CA GLN A 485 23.13 -35.46 0.60
C GLN A 485 24.39 -34.72 1.06
N ILE A 486 24.77 -34.77 2.33
CA ILE A 486 26.02 -34.18 2.85
C ILE A 486 27.11 -35.25 3.07
N GLY A 487 27.04 -36.39 2.37
CA GLY A 487 28.07 -37.42 2.42
C GLY A 487 28.12 -38.25 3.71
N LEU A 488 27.11 -38.13 4.58
CA LEU A 488 26.98 -38.93 5.79
C LEU A 488 25.94 -40.05 5.61
N GLN A 489 26.16 -41.19 6.27
CA GLN A 489 25.19 -42.28 6.28
C GLN A 489 24.24 -42.13 7.48
N GLY A 490 22.95 -42.35 7.24
CA GLY A 490 21.96 -42.47 8.31
C GLY A 490 21.82 -43.90 8.79
N TYR A 491 21.56 -44.05 10.08
CA TYR A 491 21.42 -45.33 10.77
C TYR A 491 20.21 -45.34 11.70
N SER A 492 19.68 -46.53 11.96
CA SER A 492 18.80 -46.81 13.09
C SER A 492 19.54 -47.70 14.09
N TRP A 493 19.28 -47.52 15.38
CA TRP A 493 19.88 -48.31 16.44
C TRP A 493 18.92 -48.51 17.61
N ARG A 494 19.29 -49.39 18.53
CA ARG A 494 18.70 -49.49 19.87
C ARG A 494 19.68 -48.94 20.89
N TRP A 495 19.20 -48.15 21.85
CA TRP A 495 20.06 -47.65 22.93
C TRP A 495 20.55 -48.81 23.82
N SER A 496 21.86 -48.81 24.13
CA SER A 496 22.47 -49.85 24.97
C SER A 496 21.97 -49.79 26.41
N ARG A 497 22.14 -50.88 27.17
CA ARG A 497 21.79 -50.89 28.60
C ARG A 497 22.51 -49.78 29.37
N LYS A 498 23.76 -49.50 29.00
CA LYS A 498 24.57 -48.42 29.56
C LYS A 498 23.94 -47.04 29.30
N ALA A 499 23.43 -46.80 28.09
CA ALA A 499 22.73 -45.56 27.77
C ALA A 499 21.39 -45.43 28.53
N ALA A 500 20.71 -46.54 28.78
CA ALA A 500 19.48 -46.58 29.55
C ALA A 500 19.69 -46.27 31.03
N GLU A 501 20.77 -46.78 31.62
CA GLU A 501 21.10 -46.62 33.04
C GLU A 501 21.76 -45.26 33.33
N GLN A 502 22.71 -44.83 32.49
CA GLN A 502 23.49 -43.61 32.75
C GLN A 502 22.82 -42.35 32.21
N LEU A 503 22.00 -42.47 31.16
CA LEU A 503 21.49 -41.33 30.38
C LEU A 503 19.98 -41.35 30.19
N GLY A 504 19.29 -42.36 30.74
CA GLY A 504 17.84 -42.51 30.64
C GLY A 504 17.31 -42.78 29.22
N LYS A 505 18.18 -43.10 28.25
CA LYS A 505 17.81 -43.33 26.84
C LYS A 505 17.50 -44.80 26.60
N ARG A 506 16.27 -45.10 26.19
CA ARG A 506 15.76 -46.46 25.96
C ARG A 506 15.04 -46.52 24.61
N GLY A 507 14.92 -47.72 24.04
CA GLY A 507 14.18 -47.95 22.80
C GLY A 507 15.02 -47.78 21.53
N GLN A 508 14.35 -47.71 20.39
CA GLN A 508 14.96 -47.51 19.07
C GLN A 508 15.00 -46.01 18.71
N ASP A 509 16.03 -45.61 17.98
CA ASP A 509 16.23 -44.23 17.52
C ASP A 509 17.00 -44.23 16.18
N TYR A 510 17.03 -43.09 15.50
CA TYR A 510 17.68 -42.93 14.19
C TYR A 510 18.44 -41.61 14.06
N GLY A 511 19.45 -41.60 13.19
CA GLY A 511 20.33 -40.44 13.00
C GLY A 511 21.71 -40.84 12.50
N VAL A 512 22.74 -40.11 12.92
CA VAL A 512 24.13 -40.31 12.47
C VAL A 512 25.03 -40.81 13.59
N ILE A 513 26.14 -41.47 13.26
CA ILE A 513 27.15 -41.91 14.24
C ILE A 513 28.18 -40.80 14.43
N ALA A 514 28.39 -40.35 15.68
CA ALA A 514 29.25 -39.20 15.98
C ALA A 514 30.68 -39.36 15.47
N GLN A 515 31.26 -40.56 15.53
CA GLN A 515 32.60 -40.83 15.03
C GLN A 515 32.71 -40.73 13.50
N GLU A 516 31.63 -40.96 12.76
CA GLU A 516 31.61 -40.75 11.30
C GLU A 516 31.44 -39.28 10.96
N VAL A 517 30.57 -38.58 11.70
CA VAL A 517 30.43 -37.13 11.57
C VAL A 517 31.75 -36.44 11.87
N GLU A 518 32.47 -36.84 12.92
CA GLU A 518 33.73 -36.21 13.31
C GLU A 518 34.82 -36.35 12.23
N LYS A 519 34.82 -37.44 11.44
CA LYS A 519 35.79 -37.61 10.36
C LYS A 519 35.59 -36.61 9.21
N LEU A 520 34.34 -36.29 8.87
CA LEU A 520 34.01 -35.38 7.78
C LEU A 520 33.81 -33.93 8.23
N TYR A 521 33.24 -33.77 9.43
CA TYR A 521 32.85 -32.51 10.05
C TYR A 521 33.26 -32.50 11.53
N PRO A 522 34.58 -32.43 11.85
CA PRO A 522 35.07 -32.48 13.23
C PRO A 522 34.43 -31.43 14.14
N TRP A 523 34.20 -30.24 13.61
CA TRP A 523 33.60 -29.10 14.30
C TRP A 523 32.12 -29.33 14.69
N ALA A 524 31.44 -30.29 14.07
CA ALA A 524 30.04 -30.60 14.37
C ALA A 524 29.89 -31.62 15.50
N VAL A 525 30.99 -32.06 16.12
CA VAL A 525 31.03 -33.05 17.19
C VAL A 525 31.75 -32.49 18.40
N VAL A 526 31.17 -32.70 19.58
CA VAL A 526 31.82 -32.37 20.86
C VAL A 526 31.86 -33.61 21.75
N THR A 527 32.95 -33.79 22.48
CA THR A 527 33.01 -34.82 23.53
C THR A 527 32.58 -34.15 24.84
N GLY A 528 31.50 -34.63 25.46
CA GLY A 528 31.06 -34.05 26.73
C GLY A 528 31.91 -34.51 27.90
N GLU A 529 31.65 -33.94 29.07
CA GLU A 529 32.39 -34.24 30.31
C GLU A 529 32.26 -35.71 30.75
N ASP A 530 31.20 -36.40 30.33
CA ASP A 530 30.99 -37.84 30.50
C ASP A 530 31.83 -38.71 29.55
N GLY A 531 32.68 -38.09 28.72
CA GLY A 531 33.54 -38.76 27.76
C GLY A 531 32.82 -39.29 26.52
N TYR A 532 31.52 -39.02 26.33
CA TYR A 532 30.76 -39.43 25.15
C TYR A 532 30.59 -38.30 24.13
N LYS A 533 30.65 -38.68 22.85
CA LYS A 533 30.49 -37.77 21.72
C LYS A 533 29.02 -37.40 21.48
N ARG A 534 28.80 -36.12 21.21
CA ARG A 534 27.53 -35.49 20.89
C ARG A 534 27.62 -34.80 19.55
N VAL A 535 26.56 -34.86 18.75
CA VAL A 535 26.50 -34.26 17.41
C VAL A 535 25.62 -33.03 17.45
N ASN A 536 26.06 -31.95 16.81
CA ASN A 536 25.27 -30.76 16.56
C ASN A 536 24.39 -30.97 15.31
N TYR A 537 23.22 -31.59 15.50
CA TYR A 537 22.28 -31.85 14.40
C TYR A 537 21.75 -30.56 13.74
N THR A 538 21.70 -29.45 14.46
CA THR A 538 21.31 -28.14 13.89
C THR A 538 22.28 -27.72 12.80
N ALA A 539 23.58 -27.89 13.04
CA ALA A 539 24.58 -27.56 12.04
C ALA A 539 24.56 -28.51 10.84
N LEU A 540 24.32 -29.81 11.05
CA LEU A 540 24.15 -30.76 9.95
C LEU A 540 22.92 -30.42 9.09
N LYS A 541 21.81 -29.99 9.70
CA LYS A 541 20.61 -29.52 8.99
C LYS A 541 20.86 -28.23 8.20
N GLN A 542 21.68 -27.32 8.72
CA GLN A 542 22.08 -26.12 7.98
C GLN A 542 22.90 -26.47 6.73
N LEU A 543 23.81 -27.45 6.81
CA LEU A 543 24.55 -27.94 5.64
C LEU A 543 23.62 -28.56 4.59
N LEU A 544 22.61 -29.32 5.03
CA LEU A 544 21.59 -29.89 4.14
C LEU A 544 20.82 -28.80 3.39
N LEU A 545 20.41 -27.74 4.08
CA LEU A 545 19.74 -26.59 3.45
C LEU A 545 20.64 -25.87 2.44
N LEU A 546 21.90 -25.61 2.79
CA LEU A 546 22.86 -24.96 1.89
C LEU A 546 23.07 -25.77 0.60
N LYS A 547 23.15 -27.10 0.70
CA LYS A 547 23.33 -27.96 -0.48
C LYS A 547 22.08 -28.02 -1.36
N LYS A 548 20.88 -27.94 -0.75
CA LYS A 548 19.60 -27.89 -1.47
C LYS A 548 19.45 -26.60 -2.29
N SER A 549 19.92 -25.46 -1.77
CA SER A 549 19.88 -24.18 -2.48
C SER A 549 20.84 -24.11 -3.68
N LYS A 550 22.02 -24.74 -3.60
CA LYS A 550 22.97 -24.81 -4.73
C LYS A 550 22.44 -25.58 -5.94
N HIS A 551 21.50 -26.51 -5.75
CA HIS A 551 20.89 -27.26 -6.85
C HIS A 551 19.75 -26.50 -7.55
N LEU A 552 19.24 -25.40 -6.98
CA LEU A 552 18.20 -24.57 -7.62
C LEU A 552 18.76 -23.47 -8.54
N GLU A 553 20.06 -23.17 -8.51
CA GLU A 553 20.68 -22.10 -9.33
C GLU A 553 21.09 -22.53 -10.76
N ILE A 554 20.85 -23.79 -11.16
CA ILE A 554 21.19 -24.28 -12.52
C ILE A 554 19.95 -24.24 -13.48
N GLY A 555 18.81 -23.71 -13.03
CA GLY A 555 17.53 -23.84 -13.73
C GLY A 555 17.02 -22.66 -14.56
N ASN A 556 17.55 -21.43 -14.42
CA ASN A 556 16.96 -20.26 -15.10
C ASN A 556 18.00 -19.33 -15.72
N ILE A 557 18.42 -19.68 -16.94
CA ILE A 557 18.88 -18.75 -17.95
C ILE A 557 17.97 -19.00 -19.16
N VAL A 558 17.17 -17.99 -19.58
CA VAL A 558 16.71 -17.70 -20.97
C VAL A 558 15.47 -16.75 -20.96
N SER A 559 15.57 -15.71 -21.81
CA SER A 559 14.54 -14.77 -22.33
C SER A 559 14.04 -13.64 -21.40
N LYS A 560 14.48 -12.37 -21.52
CA LYS A 560 14.32 -11.31 -22.55
C LYS A 560 12.87 -10.80 -22.79
N GLY A 561 12.60 -9.61 -22.22
CA GLY A 561 12.23 -8.40 -22.97
C GLY A 561 10.85 -8.32 -23.61
N TYR A 562 9.84 -7.84 -22.87
CA TYR A 562 8.70 -7.07 -23.39
C TYR A 562 8.07 -6.31 -22.20
N GLY A 563 8.16 -4.97 -22.19
CA GLY A 563 7.70 -4.18 -21.05
C GLY A 563 7.62 -2.68 -21.29
N LEU A 564 7.25 -2.22 -22.48
CA LEU A 564 7.00 -0.80 -22.76
C LEU A 564 5.70 -0.55 -23.57
N GLU A 565 5.20 -1.53 -24.32
CA GLU A 565 3.95 -1.36 -25.10
C GLU A 565 2.66 -1.53 -24.27
N SER A 566 2.70 -2.23 -23.12
CA SER A 566 1.47 -2.43 -22.34
C SER A 566 1.02 -1.20 -21.53
N GLN A 567 1.92 -0.23 -21.32
CA GLN A 567 1.60 0.99 -20.58
C GLN A 567 0.75 1.96 -21.42
N ARG A 568 1.02 2.11 -22.73
CA ARG A 568 0.27 3.04 -23.59
C ARG A 568 -1.23 2.74 -23.66
N SER A 569 -1.63 1.47 -23.73
CA SER A 569 -3.06 1.11 -23.80
C SER A 569 -3.84 1.37 -22.49
N PHE A 570 -3.14 1.47 -21.36
CA PHE A 570 -3.72 1.77 -20.05
C PHE A 570 -4.00 3.28 -19.88
N PHE A 571 -3.15 4.14 -20.45
CA PHE A 571 -3.21 5.59 -20.29
C PHE A 571 -4.18 6.31 -21.24
N GLU A 572 -4.64 5.69 -22.32
CA GLU A 572 -5.58 6.32 -23.27
C GLU A 572 -7.08 6.26 -22.86
N TRP A 573 -7.42 5.57 -21.76
CA TRP A 573 -8.82 5.22 -21.41
C TRP A 573 -9.31 5.61 -20.01
N THR A 574 -8.41 6.01 -19.12
CA THR A 574 -8.76 6.63 -17.81
C THR A 574 -9.15 8.07 -18.06
#